data_AF-A0A935PHW1-F1
#
_entry.id   AF-A0A935PHW1-F1
#
_cell.length_a   1.000
_cell.length_b   1.000
_cell.length_c   1.000
_cell.angle_alpha   90.00
_cell.angle_beta   90.00
_cell.angle_gamma   90.00
#
_symmetry.space_group_name_H-M   'P 1'
#
loop_
_entity.id
_entity.type
_entity.pdbx_description
1 polymer ?
#
loop_
_entity_poly.entity_id
_entity_poly.type
_entity_poly.pdbx_seq_one_letter_code
_entity_poly.pdbx_strand_id
1 'polypeptide(L)'
;MTYTFKLARRMASNHARRHAFAAAAALLLMACGGESPTGPTPPTNPPVTATAGVLTLELTTPNTNDGAVQFAVSGPAIDSVRALGYDGLTSVLPGQAQVIVTGAVAAGTVARVYVHDIAKATEYRAWVVAAAARSSYQLQDVASYRAALVR
;
A
#
# COMPACT_ATOMS: atom_id res chain seq x y z
N MET A 1 15.93 -11.12 43.51
CA MET A 1 16.63 -10.34 42.47
C MET A 1 15.58 -9.50 41.76
N THR A 2 15.61 -8.18 41.96
CA THR A 2 14.52 -7.26 41.56
C THR A 2 15.09 -6.30 40.51
N TYR A 3 14.55 -6.35 39.29
CA TYR A 3 15.00 -5.49 38.20
C TYR A 3 14.04 -4.30 38.03
N THR A 4 14.50 -3.12 38.42
CA THR A 4 13.80 -1.85 38.20
C THR A 4 14.22 -1.27 36.86
N PHE A 5 13.32 -1.25 35.88
CA PHE A 5 13.54 -0.55 34.61
C PHE A 5 13.25 0.95 34.78
N LYS A 6 14.26 1.80 34.57
CA LYS A 6 14.09 3.26 34.47
C LYS A 6 13.62 3.63 33.06
N LEU A 7 12.38 4.09 32.93
CA LEU A 7 11.87 4.70 31.72
C LEU A 7 12.30 6.18 31.66
N ALA A 8 13.31 6.51 30.87
CA ALA A 8 13.68 7.90 30.60
C ALA A 8 12.88 8.42 29.39
N ARG A 9 11.84 9.21 29.65
CA ARG A 9 11.08 9.92 28.62
C ARG A 9 11.85 11.18 28.22
N ARG A 10 12.51 11.19 27.05
CA ARG A 10 12.94 12.43 26.39
C ARG A 10 11.97 12.76 25.27
N MET A 11 11.01 13.63 25.55
CA MET A 11 10.35 14.44 24.52
C MET A 11 11.29 15.60 24.19
N ALA A 12 11.85 15.60 22.97
CA ALA A 12 12.49 16.79 22.41
C ALA A 12 11.46 17.47 21.49
N SER A 13 10.93 18.58 21.98
CA SER A 13 10.18 19.58 21.23
C SER A 13 11.13 20.34 20.30
N ASN A 14 10.94 20.22 18.98
CA ASN A 14 11.57 21.13 18.02
C ASN A 14 10.51 22.02 17.38
N HIS A 15 10.12 23.06 18.11
CA HIS A 15 9.58 24.28 17.54
C HIS A 15 10.76 25.25 17.34
N ALA A 16 11.34 25.25 16.14
CA ALA A 16 12.31 26.27 15.74
C ALA A 16 11.67 27.14 14.66
N ARG A 17 11.39 28.37 15.10
CA ARG A 17 10.76 29.48 14.38
C ARG A 17 11.78 30.18 13.46
N ARG A 18 11.23 30.72 12.36
CA ARG A 18 11.56 32.01 11.70
C ARG A 18 12.81 32.06 10.80
N HIS A 19 12.61 32.56 9.59
CA HIS A 19 13.19 33.78 8.97
C HIS A 19 12.65 33.81 7.51
N ALA A 20 11.55 34.50 7.22
CA ALA A 20 11.51 35.90 6.76
C ALA A 20 12.57 36.22 5.69
N PHE A 21 12.19 36.13 4.41
CA PHE A 21 12.81 36.90 3.34
C PHE A 21 11.73 37.63 2.54
N ALA A 22 12.00 38.93 2.36
CA ALA A 22 11.11 39.95 1.86
C ALA A 22 11.16 40.07 0.33
N ALA A 23 9.99 40.44 -0.20
CA ALA A 23 9.72 41.41 -1.28
C ALA A 23 10.70 41.57 -2.46
N ALA A 24 10.15 41.47 -3.68
CA ALA A 24 10.32 42.49 -4.71
C ALA A 24 9.20 42.40 -5.76
N ALA A 25 8.64 43.56 -6.10
CA ALA A 25 7.58 43.79 -7.09
C ALA A 25 8.15 44.05 -8.49
N ALA A 26 7.35 43.84 -9.54
CA ALA A 26 7.08 44.83 -10.61
C ALA A 26 6.27 44.23 -11.78
N LEU A 27 5.36 45.07 -12.29
CA LEU A 27 4.45 44.91 -13.42
C LEU A 27 5.16 44.65 -14.77
N LEU A 28 4.41 44.09 -15.74
CA LEU A 28 4.28 44.66 -17.10
C LEU A 28 3.05 44.10 -17.84
N LEU A 29 2.40 45.00 -18.58
CA LEU A 29 1.16 44.86 -19.35
C LEU A 29 1.37 44.24 -20.74
N MET A 30 0.25 43.81 -21.34
CA MET A 30 -0.08 43.82 -22.78
C MET A 30 0.70 42.90 -23.73
N ALA A 31 -0.01 41.91 -24.30
CA ALA A 31 0.00 41.65 -25.74
C ALA A 31 -1.24 40.82 -26.14
N CYS A 32 -2.19 41.47 -26.82
CA CYS A 32 -3.13 40.80 -27.71
C CYS A 32 -2.36 40.16 -28.87
N GLY A 33 -2.68 38.91 -29.18
CA GLY A 33 -2.25 38.23 -30.39
C GLY A 33 -3.23 37.10 -30.67
N GLY A 34 -4.28 37.40 -31.43
CA GLY A 34 -5.11 36.37 -32.04
C GLY A 34 -4.34 35.74 -33.19
N GLU A 35 -4.37 34.42 -33.27
CA GLU A 35 -4.28 33.68 -34.52
C GLU A 35 -4.87 32.30 -34.22
N SER A 36 -6.02 31.98 -34.84
CA SER A 36 -6.59 30.64 -34.78
C SER A 36 -5.90 29.78 -35.85
N PRO A 37 -5.12 28.74 -35.49
CA PRO A 37 -4.76 27.72 -36.45
C PRO A 37 -5.95 26.75 -36.54
N THR A 38 -6.71 26.84 -37.63
CA THR A 38 -7.53 25.71 -38.11
C THR A 38 -6.59 24.62 -38.64
N GLY A 39 -5.81 24.04 -37.73
CA GLY A 39 -5.14 22.77 -37.98
C GLY A 39 -6.17 21.64 -37.92
N PRO A 40 -5.99 20.55 -38.70
CA PRO A 40 -6.85 19.38 -38.58
C PRO A 40 -6.78 18.87 -37.14
N THR A 41 -7.94 18.83 -36.47
CA THR A 41 -8.07 18.32 -35.10
C THR A 41 -7.51 16.90 -35.08
N PRO A 42 -6.50 16.60 -34.23
CA PRO A 42 -6.07 15.22 -34.03
C PRO A 42 -7.28 14.40 -33.59
N PRO A 43 -7.45 13.15 -34.06
CA PRO A 43 -8.50 12.29 -33.54
C PRO A 43 -8.32 12.17 -32.01
N THR A 44 -9.24 12.78 -31.27
CA THR A 44 -9.29 12.68 -29.82
C THR A 44 -9.80 11.29 -29.49
N ASN A 45 -8.89 10.32 -29.37
CA ASN A 45 -9.24 9.09 -28.67
C ASN A 45 -9.68 9.51 -27.25
N PRO A 46 -10.88 9.12 -26.80
CA PRO A 46 -11.29 9.41 -25.44
C PRO A 46 -10.24 8.84 -24.48
N PRO A 47 -9.87 9.58 -23.41
CA PRO A 47 -8.92 9.08 -22.43
C PRO A 47 -9.45 7.76 -21.86
N VAL A 48 -8.63 6.71 -21.92
CA VAL A 48 -8.94 5.41 -21.30
C VAL A 48 -9.13 5.69 -19.82
N THR A 49 -10.36 5.56 -19.35
CA THR A 49 -10.71 5.85 -17.96
C THR A 49 -10.42 4.61 -17.13
N ALA A 50 -9.60 4.75 -16.09
CA ALA A 50 -9.30 3.67 -15.16
C ALA A 50 -10.60 3.13 -14.54
N THR A 51 -10.71 1.80 -14.45
CA THR A 51 -11.88 1.13 -13.85
C THR A 51 -11.49 0.55 -12.50
N ALA A 52 -11.97 1.16 -11.41
CA ALA A 52 -11.71 0.66 -10.07
C ALA A 52 -12.21 -0.79 -9.89
N GLY A 53 -11.50 -1.57 -9.08
CA GLY A 53 -11.92 -2.94 -8.77
C GLY A 53 -11.23 -3.53 -7.56
N VAL A 54 -11.41 -4.84 -7.38
CA VAL A 54 -10.94 -5.58 -6.22
C VAL A 54 -10.15 -6.79 -6.67
N LEU A 55 -9.00 -7.02 -6.05
CA LEU A 55 -8.25 -8.26 -6.11
C LEU A 55 -8.36 -8.98 -4.76
N THR A 56 -8.58 -10.28 -4.80
CA THR A 56 -8.56 -11.15 -3.63
C THR A 56 -7.14 -11.65 -3.40
N LEU A 57 -6.62 -11.48 -2.18
CA LEU A 57 -5.36 -12.06 -1.74
C LEU A 57 -5.64 -13.46 -1.19
N GLU A 58 -5.06 -14.47 -1.83
CA GLU A 58 -5.15 -15.87 -1.44
C GLU A 58 -3.81 -16.37 -0.89
N LEU A 59 -3.88 -17.15 0.19
CA LEU A 59 -2.77 -17.85 0.81
C LEU A 59 -2.82 -19.34 0.46
N THR A 60 -1.69 -19.90 0.04
CA THR A 60 -1.40 -21.33 0.14
C THR A 60 -0.30 -21.52 1.17
N THR A 61 -0.59 -22.29 2.22
CA THR A 61 0.36 -22.61 3.29
C THR A 61 0.59 -24.12 3.37
N PRO A 62 1.83 -24.58 3.64
CA PRO A 62 2.11 -25.98 3.93
C PRO A 62 1.72 -26.39 5.36
N ASN A 63 1.37 -25.42 6.21
CA ASN A 63 1.18 -25.62 7.65
C ASN A 63 -0.29 -25.49 8.04
N THR A 64 -0.72 -26.30 9.00
CA THR A 64 -2.08 -26.24 9.60
C THR A 64 -2.12 -25.44 10.91
N ASN A 65 -0.97 -24.91 11.35
CA ASN A 65 -0.80 -24.26 12.65
C ASN A 65 -0.22 -22.84 12.51
N ASP A 66 -0.52 -22.14 11.42
CA ASP A 66 -0.11 -20.74 11.28
C ASP A 66 -0.91 -19.85 12.24
N GLY A 67 -0.19 -19.06 13.03
CA GLY A 67 -0.73 -18.13 14.03
C GLY A 67 -0.68 -16.67 13.62
N ALA A 68 0.26 -16.33 12.75
CA ALA A 68 0.40 -15.03 12.15
C ALA A 68 1.08 -15.16 10.78
N VAL A 69 0.61 -14.40 9.79
CA VAL A 69 1.22 -14.33 8.46
C VAL A 69 1.28 -12.87 8.01
N GLN A 70 2.46 -12.44 7.58
CA GLN A 70 2.69 -11.14 6.96
C GLN A 70 2.81 -11.32 5.44
N PHE A 71 2.06 -10.49 4.72
CA PHE A 71 2.07 -10.41 3.27
C PHE A 71 2.54 -9.03 2.83
N ALA A 72 3.28 -9.00 1.74
CA ALA A 72 3.52 -7.80 0.97
C ALA A 72 2.79 -7.90 -0.37
N VAL A 73 2.23 -6.78 -0.80
CA VAL A 73 1.60 -6.60 -2.10
C VAL A 73 2.31 -5.43 -2.79
N SER A 74 2.63 -5.59 -4.07
CA SER A 74 3.16 -4.51 -4.92
C SER A 74 2.34 -4.38 -6.18
N GLY A 75 2.19 -3.17 -6.69
CA GLY A 75 1.53 -2.91 -7.96
C GLY A 75 1.17 -1.44 -8.14
N PRO A 76 0.62 -1.05 -9.29
CA PRO A 76 0.22 0.34 -9.52
C PRO A 76 -0.92 0.76 -8.58
N ALA A 77 -0.97 2.00 -8.14
CA ALA A 77 -2.15 2.64 -7.50
C ALA A 77 -3.06 1.70 -6.65
N ILE A 78 -2.54 1.25 -5.51
CA ILE A 78 -3.33 0.53 -4.49
C ILE A 78 -4.08 1.57 -3.66
N ASP A 79 -5.41 1.48 -3.61
CA ASP A 79 -6.25 2.45 -2.89
C ASP A 79 -6.38 2.08 -1.41
N SER A 80 -6.70 0.82 -1.13
CA SER A 80 -6.82 0.31 0.24
C SER A 80 -6.70 -1.22 0.28
N VAL A 81 -6.45 -1.76 1.48
CA VAL A 81 -6.46 -3.20 1.72
C VAL A 81 -7.28 -3.50 2.97
N ARG A 82 -8.02 -4.61 2.95
CA ARG A 82 -8.86 -5.06 4.06
C ARG A 82 -8.62 -6.55 4.32
N ALA A 83 -8.16 -6.90 5.52
CA ALA A 83 -8.13 -8.29 5.97
C ALA A 83 -9.56 -8.86 6.11
N LEU A 84 -9.74 -10.15 5.83
CA LEU A 84 -11.04 -10.82 5.84
C LEU A 84 -11.02 -12.01 6.78
N GLY A 85 -11.91 -12.03 7.78
CA GLY A 85 -12.07 -13.19 8.68
C GLY A 85 -10.92 -13.39 9.67
N TYR A 86 -9.97 -12.45 9.74
CA TYR A 86 -8.83 -12.46 10.65
C TYR A 86 -8.70 -11.11 11.36
N ASP A 87 -8.18 -11.14 12.58
CA ASP A 87 -7.63 -9.94 13.20
C ASP A 87 -6.36 -9.57 12.45
N GLY A 88 -6.12 -8.27 12.24
CA GLY A 88 -4.98 -7.88 11.44
C GLY A 88 -4.76 -6.38 11.31
N LEU A 89 -3.59 -6.05 10.77
CA LEU A 89 -3.17 -4.71 10.45
C LEU A 89 -2.90 -4.63 8.95
N THR A 90 -3.34 -3.53 8.34
CA THR A 90 -3.08 -3.24 6.93
C THR A 90 -2.48 -1.87 6.81
N SER A 91 -1.51 -1.70 5.91
CA SER A 91 -1.00 -0.39 5.52
C SER A 91 -0.83 -0.32 4.01
N VAL A 92 -0.99 0.89 3.48
CA VAL A 92 -0.81 1.18 2.06
C VAL A 92 0.17 2.34 1.93
N LEU A 93 1.14 2.16 1.05
CA LEU A 93 2.12 3.15 0.61
C LEU A 93 2.04 3.24 -0.92
N PRO A 94 2.54 4.32 -1.54
CA PRO A 94 2.61 4.38 -2.99
C PRO A 94 3.31 3.15 -3.58
N GLY A 95 2.58 2.37 -4.36
CA GLY A 95 3.07 1.16 -5.03
C GLY A 95 3.19 -0.11 -4.17
N GLN A 96 2.86 -0.04 -2.87
CA GLN A 96 3.01 -1.17 -1.94
C GLN A 96 1.89 -1.23 -0.90
N ALA A 97 1.56 -2.42 -0.44
CA ALA A 97 0.74 -2.61 0.75
C ALA A 97 1.30 -3.74 1.61
N GLN A 98 1.07 -3.63 2.92
CA GLN A 98 1.40 -4.67 3.89
C GLN A 98 0.11 -5.15 4.54
N VAL A 99 0.02 -6.46 4.73
CA VAL A 99 -1.09 -7.11 5.44
C VAL A 99 -0.48 -8.04 6.47
N ILE A 100 -0.84 -7.87 7.73
CA ILE A 100 -0.51 -8.82 8.80
C ILE A 100 -1.83 -9.35 9.31
N VAL A 101 -2.02 -10.66 9.24
CA VAL A 101 -3.17 -11.35 9.83
C VAL A 101 -2.72 -12.24 10.97
N THR A 102 -3.54 -12.37 12.00
CA THR A 102 -3.32 -13.23 13.15
C THR A 102 -4.55 -14.09 13.43
N GLY A 103 -4.35 -15.19 14.16
CA GLY A 103 -5.41 -16.13 14.53
C GLY A 103 -5.14 -17.53 14.01
N ALA A 104 -6.21 -18.29 13.71
CA ALA A 104 -6.09 -19.60 13.09
C ALA A 104 -5.98 -19.45 11.56
N VAL A 105 -4.80 -19.04 11.08
CA VAL A 105 -4.59 -18.75 9.66
C VAL A 105 -4.54 -20.05 8.87
N ALA A 106 -5.38 -20.16 7.85
CA ALA A 106 -5.47 -21.32 6.96
C ALA A 106 -5.32 -20.90 5.51
N ALA A 107 -5.12 -21.88 4.61
CA ALA A 107 -5.14 -21.63 3.18
C ALA A 107 -6.49 -21.06 2.72
N GLY A 108 -6.46 -20.19 1.71
CA GLY A 108 -7.62 -19.52 1.15
C GLY A 108 -7.53 -17.99 1.21
N THR A 109 -8.68 -17.33 1.10
CA THR A 109 -8.79 -15.87 1.09
C THR A 109 -8.39 -15.27 2.43
N VAL A 110 -7.48 -14.29 2.40
CA VAL A 110 -7.01 -13.57 3.60
C VAL A 110 -7.30 -12.08 3.58
N ALA A 111 -7.40 -11.47 2.41
CA ALA A 111 -7.66 -10.03 2.28
C ALA A 111 -8.27 -9.66 0.92
N ARG A 112 -8.82 -8.43 0.84
CA ARG A 112 -9.18 -7.75 -0.40
C ARG A 112 -8.30 -6.53 -0.61
N VAL A 113 -7.76 -6.39 -1.81
CA VAL A 113 -6.94 -5.27 -2.27
C VAL A 113 -7.78 -4.46 -3.26
N TYR A 114 -8.11 -3.22 -2.89
CA TYR A 114 -8.85 -2.30 -3.74
C TYR A 114 -7.85 -1.53 -4.61
N VAL A 115 -8.10 -1.53 -5.91
CA VAL A 115 -7.19 -0.99 -6.92
C VAL A 115 -7.90 0.01 -7.82
N HIS A 116 -7.14 1.00 -8.25
CA HIS A 116 -7.67 2.08 -9.10
C HIS A 116 -8.04 1.59 -10.51
N ASP A 117 -7.31 0.62 -11.06
CA ASP A 117 -7.55 0.07 -12.39
C ASP A 117 -7.42 -1.46 -12.40
N ILE A 118 -8.56 -2.15 -12.38
CA ILE A 118 -8.60 -3.61 -12.38
C ILE A 118 -8.10 -4.20 -13.69
N ALA A 119 -8.11 -3.45 -14.80
CA ALA A 119 -7.57 -3.91 -16.07
C ALA A 119 -6.07 -4.26 -15.96
N LYS A 120 -5.36 -3.62 -15.01
CA LYS A 120 -3.94 -3.84 -14.71
C LYS A 120 -3.66 -4.92 -13.68
N ALA A 121 -4.62 -5.80 -13.36
CA ALA A 121 -4.46 -6.86 -12.36
C ALA A 121 -3.17 -7.69 -12.52
N THR A 122 -2.70 -7.92 -13.75
CA THR A 122 -1.47 -8.67 -14.05
C THR A 122 -0.18 -7.94 -13.68
N GLU A 123 -0.24 -6.67 -13.28
CA GLU A 123 0.90 -5.89 -12.78
C GLU A 123 1.08 -6.01 -11.27
N TYR A 124 0.05 -6.52 -10.56
CA TYR A 124 0.13 -6.70 -9.11
C TYR A 124 0.79 -8.02 -8.75
N ARG A 125 1.55 -8.04 -7.66
CA ARG A 125 2.23 -9.21 -7.11
C ARG A 125 2.00 -9.25 -5.61
N ALA A 126 1.92 -10.46 -5.06
CA ALA A 126 1.88 -10.67 -3.63
C ALA A 126 2.85 -11.79 -3.23
N TRP A 127 3.40 -11.72 -2.04
CA TRP A 127 4.23 -12.77 -1.46
C TRP A 127 4.14 -12.75 0.07
N VAL A 128 4.46 -13.88 0.68
CA VAL A 128 4.59 -13.99 2.13
C VAL A 128 5.97 -13.49 2.55
N VAL A 129 5.99 -12.58 3.53
CA VAL A 129 7.21 -11.99 4.09
C VAL A 129 7.64 -12.76 5.33
N ALA A 130 6.69 -13.12 6.18
CA ALA A 130 6.93 -13.87 7.41
C ALA A 130 5.69 -14.69 7.77
N ALA A 131 5.91 -15.81 8.45
CA ALA A 131 4.85 -16.60 9.07
C ALA A 131 5.35 -17.11 10.44
N ALA A 132 4.44 -17.31 11.38
CA ALA A 132 4.77 -17.83 12.71
C ALA A 132 3.76 -18.91 13.15
N ALA A 133 4.25 -19.96 13.81
CA ALA A 133 3.40 -20.98 14.41
C ALA A 133 2.51 -20.39 15.52
N ARG A 134 1.24 -20.82 15.57
CA ARG A 134 0.28 -20.40 16.60
C ARG A 134 0.63 -20.92 17.99
N SER A 135 1.11 -22.16 18.07
CA SER A 135 1.36 -22.81 19.37
C SER A 135 2.71 -22.44 19.99
N SER A 136 3.72 -22.10 19.18
CA SER A 136 5.09 -21.84 19.65
C SER A 136 5.63 -20.45 19.34
N TYR A 137 4.95 -19.68 18.48
CA TYR A 137 5.40 -18.38 17.96
C TYR A 137 6.72 -18.44 17.19
N GLN A 138 7.20 -19.63 16.87
CA GLN A 138 8.41 -19.81 16.09
C GLN A 138 8.16 -19.33 14.65
N LEU A 139 9.12 -18.58 14.10
CA LEU A 139 9.12 -18.21 12.68
C LEU A 139 9.20 -19.45 11.80
N GLN A 140 8.36 -19.48 10.78
CA GLN A 140 8.30 -20.54 9.79
C GLN A 140 9.14 -20.20 8.57
N ASP A 141 9.63 -21.23 7.88
CA ASP A 141 10.26 -21.05 6.57
C ASP A 141 9.20 -20.68 5.52
N VAL A 142 9.33 -19.49 4.94
CA VAL A 142 8.39 -18.95 3.95
C VAL A 142 8.60 -19.52 2.54
N ALA A 143 9.67 -20.28 2.28
CA ALA A 143 9.99 -20.80 0.95
C ALA A 143 8.90 -21.71 0.37
N SER A 144 8.10 -22.36 1.23
CA SER A 144 6.99 -23.23 0.83
C SER A 144 5.62 -22.54 0.83
N TYR A 145 5.55 -21.26 1.23
CA TYR A 145 4.32 -20.48 1.21
C TYR A 145 4.11 -19.84 -0.16
N ARG A 146 2.86 -19.66 -0.57
CA ARG A 146 2.52 -18.89 -1.76
C ARG A 146 1.42 -17.89 -1.43
N ALA A 147 1.51 -16.71 -2.03
CA ALA A 147 0.44 -15.74 -2.04
C ALA A 147 0.11 -15.38 -3.49
N ALA A 148 -1.17 -15.23 -3.79
CA ALA A 148 -1.65 -14.90 -5.13
C ALA A 148 -2.71 -13.80 -5.05
N LEU A 149 -2.81 -13.01 -6.13
CA LEU A 149 -3.88 -12.05 -6.33
C LEU A 149 -4.77 -12.57 -7.44
N VAL A 150 -6.05 -12.75 -7.15
CA VAL A 150 -7.07 -13.21 -8.09
C VAL A 150 -8.17 -12.16 -8.24
N ARG A 151 -8.82 -12.09 -9.40
CA ARG A 151 -9.96 -11.17 -9.64
C ARG A 151 -11.26 -11.77 -9.09
#